data_AF-A0A961K0V8-F1
#
_entry.id   AF-A0A961K0V8-F1
#
_cell.length_a   1.000
_cell.length_b   1.000
_cell.length_c   1.000
_cell.angle_alpha   90.00
_cell.angle_beta   90.00
_cell.angle_gamma   90.00
#
_symmetry.space_group_name_H-M   'P 1'
#
loop_
_entity.id
_entity.type
_entity.pdbx_description
1 polymer ?
#
loop_
_entity_poly.entity_id
_entity_poly.type
_entity_poly.pdbx_seq_one_letter_code
_entity_poly.pdbx_strand_id
1 'polypeptide(L)'
;AEARAALEAATPDLEAAEAAFQRAESVQRRAESEARDLEVAISGLTGRIQSQADEGLEETCTELRGELDAARARLAAIEAEVAALTRLRGALEAARSAAREQYFGPVVEELRPLLGLLFDEAAVRFGESSLLPETLTREGQDESVEILSGGMREQLAILTRLAFARLLARGGRPVPVVLDDALVFTDDARIERMFDALHRQARDMQVIVLTCRQRAFERLGGEGLALTPWRPEDL
;
A
#
# COMPACT_ATOMS: atom_id res chain seq x y z
N ALA A 1 -47.19 -59.09 99.17
CA ALA A 1 -47.74 -57.78 98.77
C ALA A 1 -46.67 -56.93 98.08
N GLU A 2 -45.51 -56.74 98.70
CA GLU A 2 -44.38 -55.97 98.12
C GLU A 2 -43.85 -56.48 96.77
N ALA A 3 -43.75 -57.81 96.58
CA ALA A 3 -43.30 -58.39 95.32
C ALA A 3 -44.24 -58.09 94.13
N ARG A 4 -45.55 -57.95 94.37
CA ARG A 4 -46.55 -57.63 93.33
C ARG A 4 -46.52 -56.15 92.95
N ALA A 5 -46.34 -55.27 93.94
CA ALA A 5 -46.20 -53.83 93.71
C ALA A 5 -44.88 -53.48 92.98
N ALA A 6 -43.80 -54.20 93.28
CA ALA A 6 -42.53 -54.06 92.54
C ALA A 6 -42.63 -54.55 91.09
N LEU A 7 -43.44 -55.59 90.83
CA LEU A 7 -43.74 -56.08 89.48
C LEU A 7 -44.61 -55.10 88.69
N GLU A 8 -45.66 -54.53 89.30
CA GLU A 8 -46.52 -53.51 88.68
C GLU A 8 -45.74 -52.20 88.38
N ALA A 9 -44.81 -51.79 89.24
CA ALA A 9 -43.95 -50.62 89.01
C ALA A 9 -42.84 -50.83 87.95
N ALA A 10 -42.48 -52.09 87.66
CA ALA A 10 -41.48 -52.46 86.65
C ALA A 10 -42.10 -52.95 85.34
N THR A 11 -43.43 -52.91 85.22
CA THR A 11 -44.12 -53.34 84.00
C THR A 11 -43.99 -52.22 82.97
N PRO A 12 -43.35 -52.47 81.80
CA PRO A 12 -43.25 -51.46 80.75
C PRO A 12 -44.66 -51.03 80.34
N ASP A 13 -44.87 -49.71 80.19
CA ASP A 13 -46.10 -49.18 79.60
C ASP A 13 -46.17 -49.67 78.15
N LEU A 14 -46.99 -50.70 77.96
CA LEU A 14 -47.12 -51.41 76.68
C LEU A 14 -47.66 -50.47 75.60
N GLU A 15 -48.55 -49.53 75.96
CA GLU A 15 -49.08 -48.54 75.02
C GLU A 15 -47.98 -47.55 74.59
N ALA A 16 -47.12 -47.12 75.52
CA ALA A 16 -45.99 -46.25 75.19
C ALA A 16 -44.94 -46.95 74.31
N ALA A 17 -44.67 -48.24 74.56
CA ALA A 17 -43.75 -49.05 73.76
C ALA A 17 -44.31 -49.32 72.35
N GLU A 18 -45.60 -49.65 72.22
CA GLU A 18 -46.31 -49.81 70.96
C GLU A 18 -46.29 -48.51 70.14
N ALA A 19 -46.57 -47.36 70.78
CA ALA A 19 -46.50 -46.05 70.13
C ALA A 19 -45.08 -45.69 69.69
N ALA A 20 -44.06 -46.07 70.45
CA ALA A 20 -42.65 -45.86 70.07
C ALA A 20 -42.25 -46.73 68.87
N PHE A 21 -42.69 -47.99 68.86
CA PHE A 21 -42.48 -48.91 67.73
C PHE A 21 -43.15 -48.39 66.45
N GLN A 22 -44.43 -47.98 66.52
CA GLN A 22 -45.14 -47.42 65.37
C GLN A 22 -44.50 -46.13 64.84
N ARG A 23 -44.01 -45.25 65.72
CA ARG A 23 -43.25 -44.07 65.29
C ARG A 23 -41.94 -44.44 64.60
N ALA A 24 -41.17 -45.38 65.16
CA ALA A 24 -39.91 -45.82 64.57
C ALA A 24 -40.12 -46.50 63.21
N GLU A 25 -41.15 -47.33 63.09
CA GLU A 25 -41.53 -47.99 61.85
C GLU A 25 -42.03 -46.98 60.80
N SER A 26 -42.76 -45.95 61.21
CA SER A 26 -43.16 -44.85 60.33
C SER A 26 -41.96 -44.05 59.81
N VAL A 27 -40.99 -43.75 60.67
CA VAL A 27 -39.74 -43.07 60.30
C VAL A 27 -38.93 -43.93 59.33
N GLN A 28 -38.80 -45.23 59.61
CA GLN A 28 -38.11 -46.16 58.72
C GLN A 28 -38.79 -46.23 57.35
N ARG A 29 -40.12 -46.42 57.30
CA ARG A 29 -40.88 -46.46 56.04
C ARG A 29 -40.73 -45.16 55.24
N ARG A 30 -40.70 -44.01 55.90
CA ARG A 30 -40.48 -42.71 55.25
C ARG A 30 -39.07 -42.62 54.68
N ALA A 31 -38.05 -42.99 55.44
CA ALA A 31 -36.65 -42.98 54.98
C ALA A 31 -36.44 -43.95 53.81
N GLU A 32 -37.06 -45.13 53.83
CA GLU A 32 -37.03 -46.08 52.71
C GLU A 32 -37.75 -45.57 51.46
N SER A 33 -38.78 -44.73 51.61
CA SER A 33 -39.44 -44.07 50.47
C SER A 33 -38.54 -42.97 49.90
N GLU A 34 -37.99 -42.10 50.75
CA GLU A 34 -37.07 -41.03 50.32
C GLU A 34 -35.81 -41.60 49.65
N ALA A 35 -35.26 -42.71 50.16
CA ALA A 35 -34.13 -43.39 49.54
C ALA A 35 -34.46 -43.90 48.13
N ARG A 36 -35.64 -44.50 47.95
CA ARG A 36 -36.10 -44.97 46.63
C ARG A 36 -36.32 -43.81 45.66
N ASP A 37 -36.93 -42.72 46.12
CA ASP A 37 -37.16 -41.54 45.29
C ASP A 37 -35.83 -40.90 44.85
N LEU A 38 -34.85 -40.84 45.76
CA LEU A 38 -33.51 -40.36 45.46
C LEU A 38 -32.75 -41.28 44.50
N GLU A 39 -32.86 -42.61 44.62
CA GLU A 39 -32.26 -43.56 43.68
C GLU A 39 -32.82 -43.41 42.26
N VAL A 40 -34.14 -43.21 42.13
CA VAL A 40 -34.79 -42.93 40.84
C VAL A 40 -34.30 -41.60 40.27
N ALA A 41 -34.21 -40.56 41.10
CA ALA A 41 -33.70 -39.25 40.68
C ALA A 41 -32.24 -39.32 40.22
N ILE A 42 -31.37 -40.02 40.97
CA ILE A 42 -29.97 -40.24 40.61
C ILE A 42 -29.88 -41.01 39.28
N SER A 43 -30.67 -42.07 39.11
CA SER A 43 -30.68 -42.85 37.87
C SER A 43 -31.13 -42.00 36.67
N GLY A 44 -32.17 -41.18 36.84
CA GLY A 44 -32.65 -40.27 35.80
C GLY A 44 -31.65 -39.17 35.43
N LEU A 45 -30.98 -38.57 36.43
CA LEU A 45 -29.92 -37.58 36.20
C LEU A 45 -28.69 -38.22 35.54
N THR A 46 -28.29 -39.41 35.97
CA THR A 46 -27.15 -40.15 35.40
C THR A 46 -27.40 -40.48 33.93
N GLY A 47 -28.59 -40.98 33.60
CA GLY A 47 -28.96 -41.27 32.21
C GLY A 47 -28.97 -40.03 31.32
N ARG A 48 -29.44 -38.88 31.83
CA ARG A 48 -29.35 -37.60 31.10
C ARG A 48 -27.92 -37.15 30.87
N ILE A 49 -27.06 -37.26 31.90
CA ILE A 49 -25.64 -36.91 31.79
C ILE A 49 -24.95 -37.81 30.76
N GLN A 50 -25.18 -39.12 30.78
CA GLN A 50 -24.62 -40.05 29.80
C GLN A 50 -25.11 -39.74 28.39
N SER A 51 -26.41 -39.53 28.18
CA SER A 51 -26.96 -39.16 26.87
C SER A 51 -26.34 -37.89 26.31
N GLN A 52 -26.08 -36.88 27.15
CA GLN A 52 -25.45 -35.62 26.72
C GLN A 52 -23.93 -35.73 26.57
N ALA A 53 -23.28 -36.62 27.31
CA ALA A 53 -21.87 -36.94 27.12
C ALA A 53 -21.65 -37.70 25.80
N ASP A 54 -22.56 -38.62 25.46
CA ASP A 54 -22.56 -39.37 24.20
C ASP A 54 -22.83 -38.46 22.98
N GLU A 55 -23.43 -37.28 23.17
CA GLU A 55 -23.63 -36.27 22.12
C GLU A 55 -22.31 -35.61 21.64
N GLY A 56 -21.14 -35.97 22.19
CA GLY A 56 -19.84 -35.56 21.66
C GLY A 56 -19.57 -34.05 21.78
N LEU A 57 -20.24 -33.37 22.70
CA LEU A 57 -20.11 -31.92 22.91
C LEU A 57 -18.66 -31.50 23.22
N GLU A 58 -17.94 -32.33 23.96
CA GLU A 58 -16.55 -32.07 24.35
C GLU A 58 -15.58 -32.24 23.17
N GLU A 59 -15.85 -33.22 22.30
CA GLU A 59 -15.14 -33.42 21.03
C GLU A 59 -15.40 -32.24 20.08
N THR A 60 -16.65 -31.84 19.91
CA THR A 60 -17.04 -30.67 19.09
C THR A 60 -16.38 -29.39 19.59
N CYS A 61 -16.33 -29.19 20.91
CA CYS A 61 -15.69 -28.02 21.50
C CYS A 61 -14.17 -28.02 21.25
N THR A 62 -13.54 -29.20 21.32
CA THR A 62 -12.11 -29.37 21.05
C THR A 62 -11.80 -29.13 19.58
N GLU A 63 -12.63 -29.64 18.67
CA GLU A 63 -12.52 -29.42 17.22
C GLU A 63 -12.64 -27.94 16.86
N LEU A 64 -13.70 -27.27 17.33
CA LEU A 64 -13.92 -25.84 17.09
C LEU A 64 -12.80 -24.96 17.67
N ARG A 65 -12.22 -25.35 18.82
CA ARG A 65 -11.03 -24.66 19.37
C ARG A 65 -9.82 -24.83 18.46
N GLY A 66 -9.59 -26.04 17.95
CA GLY A 66 -8.54 -26.32 16.97
C GLY A 66 -8.70 -25.51 15.68
N GLU A 67 -9.92 -25.44 15.14
CA GLU A 67 -10.24 -24.62 13.98
C GLU A 67 -9.99 -23.13 14.24
N LEU A 68 -10.40 -22.62 15.41
CA LEU A 68 -10.17 -21.24 15.82
C LEU A 68 -8.68 -20.93 15.92
N ASP A 69 -7.89 -21.82 16.52
CA ASP A 69 -6.44 -21.63 16.66
C ASP A 69 -5.73 -21.69 15.31
N ALA A 70 -6.13 -22.60 14.42
CA ALA A 70 -5.63 -22.65 13.04
C ALA A 70 -5.98 -21.39 12.25
N ALA A 71 -7.22 -20.89 12.38
CA ALA A 71 -7.67 -19.66 11.74
C ALA A 71 -6.89 -18.44 12.26
N ARG A 72 -6.64 -18.37 13.57
CA ARG A 72 -5.82 -17.31 14.20
C ARG A 72 -4.38 -17.35 13.73
N ALA A 73 -3.77 -18.53 13.65
CA ALA A 73 -2.41 -18.68 13.15
C ALA A 73 -2.30 -18.23 11.68
N ARG A 74 -3.31 -18.57 10.86
CA ARG A 74 -3.37 -18.12 9.46
C ARG A 74 -3.54 -16.61 9.35
N LEU A 75 -4.40 -16.01 10.18
CA LEU A 75 -4.56 -14.55 10.23
C LEU A 75 -3.25 -13.85 10.59
N ALA A 76 -2.56 -14.31 11.64
CA ALA A 76 -1.29 -13.75 12.07
C ALA A 76 -0.20 -13.82 10.98
N ALA A 77 -0.16 -14.92 10.22
CA ALA A 77 0.76 -15.06 9.09
C ALA A 77 0.47 -14.05 7.97
N ILE A 78 -0.81 -13.87 7.61
CA ILE A 78 -1.24 -12.90 6.60
C ILE A 78 -0.96 -11.46 7.08
N GLU A 79 -1.23 -11.14 8.34
CA GLU A 79 -0.95 -9.83 8.91
C GLU A 79 0.55 -9.51 8.88
N ALA A 80 1.40 -10.48 9.20
CA ALA A 80 2.85 -10.34 9.11
C ALA A 80 3.31 -10.10 7.64
N GLU A 81 2.74 -10.83 6.69
CA GLU A 81 3.03 -10.64 5.26
C GLU A 81 2.60 -9.26 4.77
N VAL A 82 1.38 -8.82 5.11
CA VAL A 82 0.87 -7.48 4.77
C VAL A 82 1.76 -6.40 5.38
N ALA A 83 2.19 -6.55 6.63
CA ALA A 83 3.09 -5.61 7.27
C ALA A 83 4.45 -5.53 6.56
N ALA A 84 5.02 -6.68 6.20
CA ALA A 84 6.29 -6.76 5.46
C ALA A 84 6.18 -6.12 4.07
N LEU A 85 5.14 -6.44 3.30
CA LEU A 85 4.90 -5.89 1.97
C LEU A 85 4.63 -4.38 2.02
N THR A 86 3.89 -3.91 3.02
CA THR A 86 3.63 -2.47 3.22
C THR A 86 4.93 -1.72 3.51
N ARG A 87 5.80 -2.28 4.37
CA ARG A 87 7.11 -1.70 4.67
C ARG A 87 8.01 -1.69 3.43
N LEU A 88 8.03 -2.79 2.67
CA LEU A 88 8.80 -2.88 1.43
C LEU A 88 8.33 -1.85 0.40
N ARG A 89 7.02 -1.72 0.19
CA ARG A 89 6.45 -0.71 -0.71
C ARG A 89 6.89 0.69 -0.31
N GLY A 90 6.74 1.05 0.97
CA GLY A 90 7.18 2.37 1.45
C GLY A 90 8.67 2.61 1.26
N ALA A 91 9.52 1.59 1.49
CA ALA A 91 10.96 1.69 1.25
C ALA A 91 11.29 1.88 -0.24
N LEU A 92 10.60 1.15 -1.14
CA LEU A 92 10.78 1.29 -2.59
C LEU A 92 10.31 2.65 -3.10
N GLU A 93 9.19 3.16 -2.60
CA GLU A 93 8.68 4.50 -2.93
C GLU A 93 9.67 5.59 -2.47
N ALA A 94 10.18 5.48 -1.24
CA ALA A 94 11.19 6.41 -0.72
C ALA A 94 12.49 6.36 -1.52
N ALA A 95 13.01 5.16 -1.82
CA ALA A 95 14.22 4.99 -2.63
C ALA A 95 14.04 5.54 -4.05
N ARG A 96 12.87 5.30 -4.66
CA ARG A 96 12.50 5.86 -5.96
C ARG A 96 12.50 7.39 -5.90
N SER A 97 11.82 7.99 -4.94
CA SER A 97 11.76 9.45 -4.78
C SER A 97 13.15 10.07 -4.54
N ALA A 98 13.99 9.45 -3.71
CA ALA A 98 15.36 9.93 -3.47
C ALA A 98 16.23 9.85 -4.74
N ALA A 99 16.19 8.73 -5.47
CA ALA A 99 16.90 8.61 -6.73
C ALA A 99 16.41 9.65 -7.74
N ARG A 100 15.09 9.85 -7.83
CA ARG A 100 14.49 10.89 -8.68
C ARG A 100 15.04 12.28 -8.33
N GLU A 101 15.00 12.69 -7.06
CA GLU A 101 15.47 14.02 -6.65
C GLU A 101 16.95 14.23 -7.01
N GLN A 102 17.78 13.20 -6.83
CA GLN A 102 19.19 13.21 -7.21
C GLN A 102 19.41 13.42 -8.73
N TYR A 103 18.58 12.82 -9.59
CA TYR A 103 18.74 12.93 -11.04
C TYR A 103 18.00 14.13 -11.65
N PHE A 104 16.79 14.43 -11.17
CA PHE A 104 15.91 15.44 -11.77
C PHE A 104 16.11 16.84 -11.21
N GLY A 105 16.49 16.99 -9.94
CA GLY A 105 16.79 18.29 -9.35
C GLY A 105 17.76 19.08 -10.23
N PRO A 106 18.92 18.52 -10.60
CA PRO A 106 19.86 19.19 -11.50
C PRO A 106 19.26 19.52 -12.88
N VAL A 107 18.46 18.64 -13.48
CA VAL A 107 17.81 18.90 -14.78
C VAL A 107 16.84 20.07 -14.69
N VAL A 108 16.02 20.13 -13.64
CA VAL A 108 15.06 21.21 -13.40
C VAL A 108 15.80 22.54 -13.20
N GLU A 109 16.91 22.53 -12.48
CA GLU A 109 17.79 23.70 -12.32
C GLU A 109 18.38 24.17 -13.66
N GLU A 110 18.78 23.26 -14.55
CA GLU A 110 19.23 23.62 -15.91
C GLU A 110 18.09 24.11 -16.81
N LEU A 111 16.89 23.55 -16.65
CA LEU A 111 15.74 23.84 -17.48
C LEU A 111 15.09 25.18 -17.12
N ARG A 112 15.07 25.58 -15.84
CA ARG A 112 14.48 26.83 -15.36
C ARG A 112 14.94 28.08 -16.13
N PRO A 113 16.25 28.34 -16.33
CA PRO A 113 16.69 29.51 -17.10
C PRO A 113 16.33 29.42 -18.59
N LEU A 114 16.17 28.22 -19.15
CA LEU A 114 15.76 28.03 -20.53
C LEU A 114 14.26 28.28 -20.72
N LEU A 115 13.43 27.82 -19.78
CA LEU A 115 11.99 28.08 -19.78
C LEU A 115 11.70 29.57 -19.66
N GLY A 116 12.42 30.28 -18.79
CA GLY A 116 12.27 31.72 -18.62
C GLY A 116 12.64 32.55 -19.85
N LEU A 117 13.27 31.97 -20.88
CA LEU A 117 13.48 32.65 -22.17
C LEU A 117 12.24 32.58 -23.06
N LEU A 118 11.40 31.55 -22.92
CA LEU A 118 10.25 31.33 -23.82
C LEU A 118 8.90 31.68 -23.18
N PHE A 119 8.80 31.47 -21.87
CA PHE A 119 7.56 31.59 -21.11
C PHE A 119 7.81 32.47 -19.88
N ASP A 120 6.96 33.49 -19.72
CA ASP A 120 6.96 34.31 -18.51
C ASP A 120 6.42 33.47 -17.34
N GLU A 121 7.18 33.42 -16.24
CA GLU A 121 6.84 32.68 -15.01
C GLU A 121 6.35 31.22 -15.21
N ALA A 122 7.05 30.45 -16.05
CA ALA A 122 6.72 29.04 -16.23
C ALA A 122 7.55 28.09 -15.35
N ALA A 123 6.87 27.10 -14.77
CA ALA A 123 7.50 25.97 -14.09
C ALA A 123 7.11 24.66 -14.79
N VAL A 124 8.05 23.72 -14.86
CA VAL A 124 7.79 22.39 -15.42
C VAL A 124 7.86 21.36 -14.31
N ARG A 125 6.85 20.50 -14.25
CA ARG A 125 6.82 19.31 -13.43
C ARG A 125 7.05 18.10 -14.32
N PHE A 126 8.04 17.31 -13.96
CA PHE A 126 8.31 16.02 -14.59
C PHE A 126 7.44 14.94 -13.99
N GLY A 127 7.13 13.96 -14.81
CA GLY A 127 6.31 12.83 -14.41
C GLY A 127 6.88 11.97 -13.32
N GLU A 128 6.01 11.31 -12.57
CA GLU A 128 6.43 10.32 -11.60
C GLU A 128 6.98 9.05 -12.31
N SER A 129 6.34 8.60 -13.37
CA SER A 129 6.72 7.38 -14.11
C SER A 129 7.58 7.65 -15.34
N SER A 130 7.59 8.87 -15.87
CA SER A 130 8.28 9.24 -17.09
C SER A 130 9.44 10.20 -16.82
N LEU A 131 10.54 10.08 -17.58
CA LEU A 131 11.63 11.08 -17.59
C LEU A 131 11.25 12.35 -18.38
N LEU A 132 9.96 12.58 -18.59
CA LEU A 132 9.44 13.61 -19.49
C LEU A 132 8.65 14.66 -18.70
N PRO A 133 8.62 15.91 -19.20
CA PRO A 133 7.69 16.91 -18.71
C PRO A 133 6.24 16.40 -18.80
N GLU A 134 5.51 16.44 -17.68
CA GLU A 134 4.08 16.06 -17.63
C GLU A 134 3.18 17.27 -17.43
N THR A 135 3.63 18.27 -16.67
CA THR A 135 2.85 19.49 -16.40
C THR A 135 3.69 20.72 -16.64
N LEU A 136 3.10 21.72 -17.30
CA LEU A 136 3.63 23.06 -17.45
C LEU A 136 2.72 24.01 -16.68
N THR A 137 3.23 24.59 -15.60
CA THR A 137 2.54 25.61 -14.81
C THR A 137 2.88 26.98 -15.40
N ARG A 138 1.87 27.78 -15.76
CA ARG A 138 2.03 29.19 -16.20
C ARG A 138 0.99 30.05 -15.51
N GLU A 139 1.39 31.21 -15.01
CA GLU A 139 0.48 32.15 -14.32
C GLU A 139 -0.35 31.46 -13.19
N GLY A 140 0.23 30.45 -12.53
CA GLY A 140 -0.43 29.65 -11.50
C GLY A 140 -1.44 28.60 -12.00
N GLN A 141 -1.56 28.39 -13.31
CA GLN A 141 -2.40 27.35 -13.91
C GLN A 141 -1.56 26.16 -14.37
N ASP A 142 -1.95 24.96 -13.95
CA ASP A 142 -1.32 23.70 -14.33
C ASP A 142 -1.95 23.16 -15.63
N GLU A 143 -1.13 23.07 -16.68
CA GLU A 143 -1.53 22.48 -17.96
C GLU A 143 -0.79 21.16 -18.19
N SER A 144 -1.54 20.11 -18.52
CA SER A 144 -0.92 18.85 -18.96
C SER A 144 -0.17 19.06 -20.28
N VAL A 145 1.01 18.49 -20.40
CA VAL A 145 1.79 18.56 -21.65
C VAL A 145 1.02 17.94 -22.83
N GLU A 146 0.13 16.99 -22.59
CA GLU A 146 -0.69 16.35 -23.64
C GLU A 146 -1.69 17.31 -24.30
N ILE A 147 -2.19 18.30 -23.55
CA ILE A 147 -3.18 19.27 -24.04
C ILE A 147 -2.52 20.53 -24.63
N LEU A 148 -1.19 20.67 -24.52
CA LEU A 148 -0.46 21.77 -25.11
C LEU A 148 -0.51 21.72 -26.65
N SER A 149 -0.45 22.91 -27.27
CA SER A 149 -0.33 23.00 -28.73
C SER A 149 0.92 22.27 -29.24
N GLY A 150 0.90 21.81 -30.50
CA GLY A 150 2.01 21.08 -31.10
C GLY A 150 3.35 21.81 -30.99
N GLY A 151 3.36 23.13 -31.26
CA GLY A 151 4.57 23.95 -31.15
C GLY A 151 5.10 24.10 -29.72
N MET A 152 4.21 24.20 -28.72
CA MET A 152 4.63 24.28 -27.31
C MET A 152 5.23 22.97 -26.82
N ARG A 153 4.64 21.82 -27.21
CA ARG A 153 5.22 20.50 -26.93
C ARG A 153 6.60 20.34 -27.55
N GLU A 154 6.74 20.75 -28.81
CA GLU A 154 8.01 20.70 -29.53
C GLU A 154 9.09 21.56 -28.85
N GLN A 155 8.77 22.81 -28.49
CA GLN A 155 9.70 23.71 -27.79
C GLN A 155 10.12 23.13 -26.44
N LEU A 156 9.17 22.66 -25.64
CA LEU A 156 9.45 22.04 -24.34
C LEU A 156 10.34 20.80 -24.50
N ALA A 157 10.10 19.99 -25.54
CA ALA A 157 10.90 18.82 -25.84
C ALA A 157 12.35 19.17 -26.24
N ILE A 158 12.57 20.27 -26.96
CA ILE A 158 13.90 20.79 -27.30
C ILE A 158 14.61 21.32 -26.06
N LEU A 159 13.94 22.17 -25.26
CA LEU A 159 14.53 22.73 -24.04
C LEU A 159 14.92 21.64 -23.04
N THR A 160 14.10 20.61 -22.90
CA THR A 160 14.40 19.46 -22.04
C THR A 160 15.67 18.74 -22.50
N ARG A 161 15.83 18.51 -23.81
CA ARG A 161 17.05 17.90 -24.37
C ARG A 161 18.28 18.75 -24.14
N LEU A 162 18.17 20.07 -24.30
CA LEU A 162 19.26 21.01 -24.02
C LEU A 162 19.67 20.97 -22.54
N ALA A 163 18.69 20.95 -21.62
CA ALA A 163 18.95 20.84 -20.19
C ALA A 163 19.71 19.54 -19.84
N PHE A 164 19.30 18.41 -20.41
CA PHE A 164 20.02 17.13 -20.24
C PHE A 164 21.44 17.18 -20.81
N ALA A 165 21.62 17.70 -22.02
CA ALA A 165 22.95 17.83 -22.63
C ALA A 165 23.88 18.70 -21.77
N ARG A 166 23.35 19.79 -21.18
CA ARG A 166 24.09 20.67 -20.28
C ARG A 166 24.49 19.99 -18.98
N LEU A 167 23.57 19.23 -18.39
CA LEU A 167 23.85 18.43 -17.20
C LEU A 167 24.99 17.43 -17.47
N LEU A 168 24.94 16.74 -18.60
CA LEU A 168 25.99 15.79 -19.00
C LEU A 168 27.34 16.48 -19.28
N ALA A 169 27.31 17.64 -19.95
CA ALA A 169 28.51 18.45 -20.19
C ALA A 169 29.17 18.90 -18.88
N ARG A 170 28.39 19.36 -17.88
CA ARG A 170 28.89 19.69 -16.54
C ARG A 170 29.49 18.48 -15.81
N GLY A 171 28.98 17.28 -16.08
CA GLY A 171 29.54 16.01 -15.61
C GLY A 171 30.78 15.52 -16.37
N GLY A 172 31.35 16.33 -17.26
CA GLY A 172 32.53 15.97 -18.05
C GLY A 172 32.23 15.05 -19.25
N ARG A 173 30.96 14.88 -19.61
CA ARG A 173 30.52 14.06 -20.75
C ARG A 173 29.74 14.93 -21.74
N PRO A 174 30.42 15.84 -22.47
CA PRO A 174 29.75 16.67 -23.46
C PRO A 174 29.12 15.78 -24.54
N VAL A 175 27.85 16.04 -24.85
CA VAL A 175 27.10 15.36 -25.90
C VAL A 175 26.58 16.40 -26.89
N PRO A 176 26.70 16.16 -28.22
CA PRO A 176 26.13 17.07 -29.20
C PRO A 176 24.60 16.95 -29.20
N VAL A 177 23.92 18.06 -29.46
CA VAL A 177 22.47 18.10 -29.65
C VAL A 177 22.19 18.24 -31.14
N VAL A 178 21.45 17.28 -31.71
CA VAL A 178 21.03 17.30 -33.12
C VAL A 178 19.54 17.61 -33.18
N LEU A 179 19.18 18.66 -33.92
CA LEU A 179 17.81 19.08 -34.18
C LEU A 179 17.53 18.87 -35.67
N ASP A 180 16.54 18.04 -36.01
CA ASP A 180 16.17 17.73 -37.39
C ASP A 180 14.77 18.27 -37.69
N ASP A 181 14.70 19.24 -38.60
CA ASP A 181 13.50 20.01 -38.97
C ASP A 181 12.68 20.45 -37.74
N ALA A 182 13.37 20.92 -36.69
CA ALA A 182 12.73 21.38 -35.46
C ALA A 182 12.15 22.80 -35.61
N LEU A 183 11.29 23.19 -34.65
CA LEU A 183 10.66 24.51 -34.54
C LEU A 183 9.69 24.85 -35.67
N VAL A 184 9.04 23.83 -36.26
CA VAL A 184 8.17 24.03 -37.44
C VAL A 184 6.96 24.90 -37.12
N PHE A 185 6.42 24.78 -35.90
CA PHE A 185 5.15 25.39 -35.49
C PHE A 185 5.31 26.57 -34.53
N THR A 186 6.45 27.27 -34.59
CA THR A 186 6.77 28.39 -33.70
C THR A 186 6.49 29.73 -34.37
N ASP A 187 5.86 30.66 -33.63
CA ASP A 187 5.68 32.04 -34.10
C ASP A 187 7.02 32.82 -34.12
N ASP A 188 7.07 33.89 -34.93
CA ASP A 188 8.30 34.64 -35.18
C ASP A 188 8.92 35.25 -33.91
N ALA A 189 8.13 35.58 -32.89
CA ALA A 189 8.67 36.09 -31.63
C ALA A 189 9.31 34.97 -30.79
N ARG A 190 8.68 33.79 -30.74
CA ARG A 190 9.21 32.63 -30.00
C ARG A 190 10.39 31.97 -30.71
N ILE A 191 10.46 31.99 -32.04
CA ILE A 191 11.57 31.36 -32.77
C ILE A 191 12.88 32.10 -32.50
N GLU A 192 12.85 33.44 -32.43
CA GLU A 192 14.01 34.25 -32.07
C GLU A 192 14.49 33.97 -30.63
N ARG A 193 13.57 33.86 -29.67
CA ARG A 193 13.92 33.50 -28.29
C ARG A 193 14.50 32.08 -28.19
N MET A 194 14.03 31.16 -29.05
CA MET A 194 14.64 29.85 -29.19
C MET A 194 16.04 29.91 -29.79
N PHE A 195 16.27 30.78 -30.78
CA PHE A 195 17.61 30.98 -31.35
C PHE A 195 18.58 31.56 -30.33
N ASP A 196 18.16 32.53 -29.52
CA ASP A 196 18.95 33.03 -28.40
C ASP A 196 19.31 31.92 -27.40
N ALA A 197 18.34 31.05 -27.09
CA ALA A 197 18.56 29.91 -26.21
C ALA A 197 19.59 28.93 -26.81
N LEU A 198 19.42 28.52 -28.07
CA LEU A 198 20.32 27.61 -28.79
C LEU A 198 21.73 28.19 -28.90
N HIS A 199 21.85 29.47 -29.27
CA HIS A 199 23.13 30.14 -29.44
C HIS A 199 23.87 30.32 -28.10
N ARG A 200 23.13 30.58 -27.01
CA ARG A 200 23.69 30.59 -25.65
C ARG A 200 24.23 29.21 -25.27
N GLN A 201 23.50 28.13 -25.58
CA GLN A 201 23.94 26.77 -25.27
C GLN A 201 25.12 26.33 -26.14
N ALA A 202 25.19 26.79 -27.40
CA ALA A 202 26.25 26.47 -28.34
C ALA A 202 27.66 26.89 -27.85
N ARG A 203 27.75 27.73 -26.81
CA ARG A 203 29.02 28.10 -26.16
C ARG A 203 29.64 26.95 -25.38
N ASP A 204 28.80 26.10 -24.79
CA ASP A 204 29.23 25.05 -23.86
C ASP A 204 29.09 23.64 -24.48
N MET A 205 28.40 23.52 -25.63
CA MET A 205 28.19 22.24 -26.33
C MET A 205 28.00 22.45 -27.84
N GLN A 206 28.17 21.39 -28.63
CA GLN A 206 27.87 21.45 -30.06
C GLN A 206 26.36 21.27 -30.30
N VAL A 207 25.77 22.20 -31.06
CA VAL A 207 24.38 22.12 -31.51
C VAL A 207 24.38 22.05 -33.04
N ILE A 208 23.79 20.99 -33.59
CA ILE A 208 23.68 20.76 -35.03
C ILE A 208 22.21 20.89 -35.39
N VAL A 209 21.90 21.80 -36.32
CA VAL A 209 20.54 22.02 -36.81
C VAL A 209 20.48 21.62 -38.28
N LEU A 210 19.68 20.61 -38.57
CA LEU A 210 19.31 20.19 -39.91
C LEU A 210 17.93 20.79 -40.20
N THR A 211 17.82 21.55 -41.28
CA THR A 211 16.56 22.21 -41.62
C THR A 211 16.42 22.40 -43.12
N CYS A 212 15.22 22.14 -43.65
CA CYS A 212 14.83 22.50 -45.00
C CYS A 212 14.36 23.97 -45.11
N ARG A 213 14.23 24.69 -43.97
CA ARG A 213 13.69 26.05 -43.89
C ARG A 213 14.78 27.11 -43.76
N GLN A 214 15.67 27.18 -44.75
CA GLN A 214 16.83 28.08 -44.73
C GLN A 214 16.48 29.51 -44.29
N ARG A 215 15.44 30.13 -44.89
CA ARG A 215 15.00 31.50 -44.56
C ARG A 215 14.56 31.69 -43.10
N ALA A 216 13.90 30.70 -42.50
CA ALA A 216 13.44 30.80 -41.12
C ALA A 216 14.60 30.70 -40.13
N PHE A 217 15.68 30.02 -40.51
CA PHE A 217 16.87 29.80 -39.69
C PHE A 217 18.03 30.75 -40.02
N GLU A 218 17.89 31.66 -40.98
CA GLU A 218 18.89 32.68 -41.29
C GLU A 218 19.31 33.49 -40.06
N ARG A 219 18.37 33.72 -39.13
CA ARG A 219 18.59 34.49 -37.91
C ARG A 219 19.17 33.67 -36.74
N LEU A 220 19.25 32.34 -36.85
CA LEU A 220 19.90 31.50 -35.84
C LEU A 220 21.41 31.82 -35.73
N GLY A 221 22.02 32.20 -36.85
CA GLY A 221 23.46 32.34 -36.97
C GLY A 221 24.21 31.00 -36.91
N GLY A 222 25.52 31.08 -36.73
CA GLY A 222 26.41 29.90 -36.72
C GLY A 222 27.07 29.63 -38.07
N GLU A 223 27.79 28.50 -38.14
CA GLU A 223 28.48 28.07 -39.35
C GLU A 223 27.50 27.35 -40.28
N GLY A 224 27.22 27.95 -41.45
CA GLY A 224 26.39 27.32 -42.47
C GLY A 224 27.16 26.20 -43.15
N LEU A 225 26.67 24.97 -43.01
CA LEU A 225 27.25 23.80 -43.67
C LEU A 225 26.48 23.50 -44.96
N ALA A 226 27.22 23.21 -46.03
CA ALA A 226 26.66 22.72 -47.28
C ALA A 226 26.94 21.23 -47.42
N LEU A 227 25.91 20.44 -47.68
CA LEU A 227 26.07 19.02 -47.99
C LEU A 227 26.65 18.87 -49.39
N THR A 228 27.87 18.36 -49.49
CA THR A 228 28.47 17.95 -50.76
C THR A 228 28.31 16.45 -50.96
N PRO A 229 28.08 15.97 -52.19
CA PRO A 229 28.10 14.54 -52.47
C PRO A 229 29.43 13.93 -52.06
N TRP A 230 29.39 12.91 -51.22
CA TRP A 230 30.59 12.18 -50.79
C TRP A 230 31.25 11.51 -52.00
N ARG A 231 32.57 11.69 -52.17
CA ARG A 231 33.36 10.98 -53.17
C ARG A 231 34.37 10.06 -52.47
N PRO A 232 34.56 8.81 -52.96
CA PRO A 232 35.52 7.88 -52.36
C PRO A 232 36.97 8.36 -52.36
N GLU A 233 37.27 9.36 -53.18
CA GLU A 233 38.61 9.90 -53.43
C GLU A 233 39.04 10.97 -52.39
N ASP A 234 38.14 11.34 -51.46
CA ASP A 234 38.34 12.40 -50.46
C ASP A 234 38.90 11.89 -49.11
N LEU A 235 39.41 10.64 -49.05
CA LEU A 235 40.05 9.99 -47.87
C LEU A 235 41.55 9.79 -48.06
#